data_AF-A0A2J4UX91-F1
#
_entry.id   AF-A0A2J4UX91-F1
#
_cell.length_a   1.000
_cell.length_b   1.000
_cell.length_c   1.000
_cell.angle_alpha   90.00
_cell.angle_beta   90.00
_cell.angle_gamma   90.00
#
_symmetry.space_group_name_H-M   'P 1'
#
loop_
_entity.id
_entity.type
_entity.pdbx_description
1 polymer ?
#
loop_
_entity_poly.entity_id
_entity_poly.type
_entity_poly.pdbx_seq_one_letter_code
_entity_poly.pdbx_strand_id
1 'polypeptide(L)' 'PLLTVDVWEHAYYIDYRNARPNYLEHFWALVNWKFVAANLAA' A
#
# COMPACT_ATOMS: atom_id res chain seq x y z
N PRO A 1 -3.74 3.22 14.08
CA PRO A 1 -3.98 2.77 12.68
C PRO A 1 -3.10 1.57 12.37
N LEU A 2 -3.62 0.52 11.71
CA LEU A 2 -2.88 -0.74 11.53
C LEU A 2 -2.10 -0.81 10.21
N LEU A 3 -2.72 -0.35 9.12
CA LEU A 3 -2.16 -0.31 7.77
C LEU A 3 -2.75 0.92 7.05
N THR A 4 -1.99 1.50 6.12
CA THR A 4 -2.46 2.54 5.21
C THR A 4 -1.91 2.30 3.81
N VAL A 5 -2.60 2.82 2.81
CA VAL A 5 -2.15 2.85 1.42
C VAL A 5 -2.39 4.25 0.86
N ASP A 6 -1.37 4.84 0.22
CA ASP A 6 -1.50 6.15 -0.40
C ASP A 6 -2.06 5.98 -1.82
N VAL A 7 -3.22 6.57 -2.09
CA VAL A 7 -3.92 6.52 -3.39
C VAL A 7 -3.87 7.85 -4.14
N TRP A 8 -3.04 8.79 -3.69
CA TRP A 8 -2.71 9.98 -4.47
C TRP A 8 -1.87 9.58 -5.69
N GLU A 9 -2.07 10.28 -6.82
CA GLU A 9 -1.39 9.95 -8.08
C GLU A 9 0.13 9.96 -7.92
N HIS A 10 0.71 10.83 -7.09
CA HIS A 10 2.16 10.83 -6.84
C HIS A 10 2.70 9.50 -6.29
N ALA A 11 1.86 8.66 -5.69
CA ALA A 11 2.27 7.38 -5.12
C ALA A 11 2.40 6.26 -6.16
N TYR A 12 1.78 6.40 -7.34
CA TYR A 12 1.71 5.32 -8.34
C TYR A 12 1.80 5.75 -9.80
N TYR A 13 1.70 7.04 -10.13
CA TYR A 13 1.49 7.46 -11.52
C TYR A 13 2.70 7.19 -12.43
N ILE A 14 3.92 7.25 -11.91
CA ILE A 14 5.15 6.97 -12.68
C ILE A 14 5.19 5.50 -13.15
N ASP A 15 4.70 4.57 -12.34
CA ASP A 15 4.77 3.13 -12.65
C ASP A 15 3.48 2.62 -13.30
N TYR A 16 2.32 3.13 -12.87
CA TYR A 16 1.01 2.57 -13.22
C TYR A 16 0.10 3.54 -14.01
N ARG A 17 0.46 4.82 -14.17
CA ARG A 17 -0.39 5.85 -14.81
C ARG A 17 -1.82 5.80 -14.24
N ASN A 18 -2.85 5.70 -15.07
CA ASN A 18 -4.24 5.60 -14.65
C ASN A 18 -4.65 4.21 -14.13
N ALA A 19 -3.78 3.20 -14.21
CA ALA A 19 -4.04 1.84 -13.76
C ALA A 19 -3.86 1.67 -12.23
N ARG A 20 -4.57 2.48 -11.44
CA ARG A 20 -4.61 2.37 -9.97
C ARG A 20 -4.94 0.95 -9.46
N PRO A 21 -5.83 0.15 -10.10
CA PRO A 21 -6.05 -1.23 -9.69
C PRO A 21 -4.77 -2.07 -9.69
N ASN A 22 -3.93 -1.94 -10.72
CA ASN A 22 -2.67 -2.68 -10.83
C ASN A 22 -1.69 -2.27 -9.71
N TYR A 23 -1.65 -1.00 -9.32
CA TYR A 23 -0.87 -0.55 -8.15
C TYR A 23 -1.34 -1.25 -6.86
N LEU A 24 -2.65 -1.33 -6.64
CA LEU A 24 -3.20 -1.99 -5.45
C LEU A 24 -2.97 -3.50 -5.45
N GLU A 25 -2.98 -4.16 -6.61
CA GLU A 25 -2.60 -5.57 -6.73
C GLU A 25 -1.16 -5.81 -6.28
N HIS A 26 -0.22 -4.94 -6.70
CA HIS A 26 1.19 -5.04 -6.31
C HIS A 26 1.45 -4.63 -4.86
N PHE A 27 0.68 -3.68 -4.32
CA PHE A 27 0.79 -3.22 -2.94
C PHE A 27 0.76 -4.39 -1.94
N TRP A 28 -0.13 -5.37 -2.13
CA TRP A 28 -0.27 -6.51 -1.22
C TRP A 28 0.98 -7.39 -1.14
N ALA A 29 1.81 -7.43 -2.18
CA ALA A 29 3.08 -8.15 -2.18
C ALA A 29 4.16 -7.45 -1.33
N LEU A 30 3.99 -6.16 -1.01
CA LEU A 30 5.00 -5.33 -0.33
C LEU A 30 4.64 -4.98 1.13
N VAL A 31 3.42 -5.33 1.58
CA VAL A 31 2.96 -4.98 2.93
C VAL A 31 3.87 -5.60 4.01
N ASN A 32 4.37 -4.76 4.92
CA ASN A 32 5.09 -5.22 6.10
C ASN A 32 4.12 -5.68 7.21
N TRP A 33 3.74 -6.94 7.19
CA TRP A 33 2.82 -7.53 8.16
C TRP A 33 3.36 -7.55 9.60
N LYS A 34 4.70 -7.55 9.81
CA LYS A 34 5.28 -7.48 11.16
C LYS A 34 4.95 -6.14 11.82
N PHE A 35 5.02 -5.05 11.06
CA PHE A 35 4.63 -3.73 11.55
C PHE A 35 3.14 -3.65 11.88
N VAL A 36 2.28 -4.20 11.01
CA VAL A 36 0.83 -4.29 11.25
C VAL A 36 0.52 -5.05 12.54
N ALA A 37 1.16 -6.21 12.74
CA ALA A 37 0.99 -7.03 13.94
C ALA A 37 1.49 -6.31 15.21
N ALA A 38 2.63 -5.61 15.14
CA ALA A 38 3.14 -4.82 16.26
C ALA A 38 2.18 -3.68 16.66
N ASN A 39 1.59 -2.99 15.68
CA ASN A 39 0.61 -1.93 15.94
C ASN A 39 -0.73 -2.45 16.48
N LEU A 40 -1.09 -3.71 16.18
CA LEU A 40 -2.30 -4.34 16.71
C LEU A 40 -2.13 -4.72 18.19
N ALA A 41 -0.91 -5.09 18.59
CA ALA A 41 -0.60 -5.52 19.95
C ALA A 41 -0.27 -4.35 20.91
N ALA A 42 -0.21 -3.11 20.40
CA ALA A 42 0.03 -1.89 21.16
C ALA A 42 -1.27 -1.30 21.72
#